data_AF-E3Q960-F1
#
_entry.id   AF-E3Q960-F1
#
_cell.length_a   1.000
_cell.length_b   1.000
_cell.length_c   1.000
_cell.angle_alpha   90.00
_cell.angle_beta   90.00
_cell.angle_gamma   90.00
#
_symmetry.space_group_name_H-M   'P 1'
#
loop_
_entity.id
_entity.type
_entity.pdbx_description
1 polymer ?
#
loop_
_entity_poly.entity_id
_entity_poly.type
_entity_poly.pdbx_seq_one_letter_code
_entity_poly.pdbx_strand_id
1 'polypeptide(L)'
;MSDHSEQFVASIASALNSCQIPCVLWGHCLLRVHGIPSIVAAVDYVVPDHLLTASEKALKVLPRLSPCPSPKTCLASSPDRPTPPPAFHLHITNSELTVGLYRQSETLWFLPTLNDSLVRPDASKLPPPFLLAQTSPPSHNGAPAAPPGVFKSGEQPVVVPKAHVLLEAFLRIYLRDAGRHIGAFAMSMIGYVEMYVDEDGLLDVDELPEPLRSSYAELKLGEKPLRQWRTDLTRALQMSEDEDGW
;
A
#
# COMPACT_ATOMS: atom_id res chain seq x y z
N MET A 1 -2.20 11.59 -22.05
CA MET A 1 -2.58 10.45 -21.19
C MET A 1 -2.63 10.94 -19.76
N SER A 2 -3.62 10.51 -18.96
CA SER A 2 -3.68 10.90 -17.55
C SER A 2 -2.41 10.46 -16.81
N ASP A 3 -1.86 11.31 -15.93
CA ASP A 3 -0.63 11.04 -15.18
C ASP A 3 -0.79 9.95 -14.11
N HIS A 4 -2.01 9.42 -13.95
CA HIS A 4 -2.33 8.27 -13.12
C HIS A 4 -3.13 7.20 -13.90
N SER A 5 -3.07 7.22 -15.25
CA SER A 5 -3.68 6.14 -16.04
C SER A 5 -3.05 4.80 -15.69
N GLU A 6 -3.82 3.73 -15.74
CA GLU A 6 -3.37 2.34 -15.55
C GLU A 6 -2.08 2.07 -16.37
N GLN A 7 -2.06 2.44 -17.66
CA GLN A 7 -0.88 2.33 -18.53
C GLN A 7 0.38 3.04 -17.99
N PHE A 8 0.22 4.17 -17.33
CA PHE A 8 1.36 4.90 -16.75
C PHE A 8 1.87 4.17 -15.51
N VAL A 9 0.97 3.76 -14.62
CA VAL A 9 1.31 2.92 -13.45
C VAL A 9 2.04 1.66 -13.92
N ALA A 10 1.48 0.92 -14.88
CA ALA A 10 2.09 -0.26 -15.47
C ALA A 10 3.48 0.02 -16.09
N SER A 11 3.70 1.19 -16.69
CA SER A 11 5.01 1.57 -17.24
C SER A 11 6.08 1.78 -16.16
N ILE A 12 5.71 2.25 -14.97
CA ILE A 12 6.63 2.39 -13.84
C ILE A 12 7.03 1.01 -13.32
N ALA A 13 6.06 0.12 -13.09
CA ALA A 13 6.34 -1.27 -12.70
C ALA A 13 7.23 -1.98 -13.75
N SER A 14 6.94 -1.79 -15.03
CA SER A 14 7.74 -2.32 -16.15
C SER A 14 9.20 -1.88 -16.10
N ALA A 15 9.44 -0.60 -15.83
CA ALA A 15 10.79 -0.05 -15.76
C ALA A 15 11.60 -0.66 -14.60
N LEU A 16 10.98 -0.80 -13.43
CA LEU A 16 11.60 -1.47 -12.27
C LEU A 16 11.89 -2.94 -12.59
N ASN A 17 10.89 -3.68 -13.09
CA ASN A 17 11.02 -5.08 -13.44
C ASN A 17 12.08 -5.34 -14.54
N SER A 18 12.20 -4.45 -15.52
CA SER A 18 13.23 -4.54 -16.56
C SER A 18 14.66 -4.45 -15.99
N CYS A 19 14.81 -3.77 -14.85
CA CYS A 19 16.06 -3.70 -14.07
C CYS A 19 16.20 -4.82 -13.03
N GLN A 20 15.38 -5.87 -13.07
CA GLN A 20 15.34 -6.95 -12.09
C GLN A 20 15.01 -6.48 -10.67
N ILE A 21 14.14 -5.48 -10.54
CA ILE A 21 13.73 -4.93 -9.26
C ILE A 21 12.29 -5.37 -9.01
N PRO A 22 12.05 -6.30 -8.06
CA PRO A 22 10.69 -6.63 -7.67
C PRO A 22 10.04 -5.44 -6.97
N CYS A 23 8.80 -5.13 -7.36
CA CYS A 23 8.05 -4.02 -6.80
C CYS A 23 6.57 -4.39 -6.62
N VAL A 24 5.95 -3.74 -5.65
CA VAL A 24 4.51 -3.90 -5.34
C VAL A 24 3.87 -2.52 -5.32
N LEU A 25 2.75 -2.35 -6.02
CA LEU A 25 2.02 -1.09 -6.04
C LEU A 25 1.48 -0.76 -4.64
N TRP A 26 1.53 0.53 -4.30
CA TRP A 26 1.16 1.06 -2.99
C TRP A 26 0.39 2.39 -3.11
N GLY A 27 -0.02 2.94 -1.97
CA GLY A 27 -0.64 4.27 -1.89
C GLY A 27 -1.98 4.37 -2.62
N HIS A 28 -2.27 5.55 -3.18
CA HIS A 28 -3.60 5.86 -3.72
C HIS A 28 -4.03 4.96 -4.89
N CYS A 29 -3.09 4.57 -5.76
CA CYS A 29 -3.38 3.67 -6.87
C CYS A 29 -3.79 2.28 -6.36
N LEU A 30 -3.12 1.77 -5.32
CA LEU A 30 -3.50 0.51 -4.68
C LEU A 30 -4.90 0.57 -4.07
N LEU A 31 -5.21 1.66 -3.35
CA LEU A 31 -6.54 1.84 -2.75
C LEU A 31 -7.64 1.75 -3.82
N ARG A 32 -7.44 2.39 -4.98
CA ARG A 32 -8.39 2.29 -6.10
C ARG A 32 -8.53 0.88 -6.64
N VAL A 33 -7.44 0.12 -6.77
CA VAL A 33 -7.49 -1.29 -7.22
C VAL A 33 -8.41 -2.12 -6.31
N HIS A 34 -8.39 -1.85 -5.01
CA HIS A 34 -9.28 -2.50 -4.03
C HIS A 34 -10.68 -1.90 -3.93
N GLY A 35 -11.04 -0.93 -4.78
CA GLY A 35 -12.37 -0.31 -4.80
C GLY A 35 -12.53 0.89 -3.88
N ILE A 36 -11.51 1.27 -3.10
CA ILE A 36 -11.58 2.41 -2.18
C ILE A 36 -11.53 3.72 -2.99
N PRO A 37 -12.54 4.61 -2.89
CA PRO A 37 -12.52 5.91 -3.55
C PRO A 37 -11.35 6.76 -3.04
N SER A 38 -10.45 7.17 -3.93
CA SER A 38 -9.25 7.93 -3.54
C SER A 38 -8.87 8.94 -4.61
N ILE A 39 -8.52 10.16 -4.17
CA ILE A 39 -7.89 11.16 -5.03
C ILE A 39 -6.44 10.72 -5.24
N VAL A 40 -6.06 10.46 -6.48
CA VAL A 40 -4.69 10.03 -6.80
C VAL A 40 -3.77 11.24 -6.83
N ALA A 41 -2.99 11.40 -5.76
CA ALA A 41 -1.95 12.43 -5.67
C ALA A 41 -0.52 11.88 -5.95
N ALA A 42 -0.37 10.55 -6.02
CA ALA A 42 0.92 9.90 -6.25
C ALA A 42 0.73 8.48 -6.81
N VAL A 43 1.74 7.99 -7.52
CA VAL A 43 1.90 6.60 -7.96
C VAL A 43 3.04 5.97 -7.17
N ASP A 44 2.71 5.11 -6.21
CA ASP A 44 3.67 4.66 -5.21
C ASP A 44 3.99 3.17 -5.35
N TYR A 45 5.24 2.79 -5.08
CA TYR A 45 5.69 1.40 -5.06
C TYR A 45 6.51 1.08 -3.81
N VAL A 46 6.33 -0.12 -3.27
CA VAL A 46 7.22 -0.72 -2.29
C VAL A 46 8.29 -1.54 -3.01
N VAL A 47 9.55 -1.39 -2.59
CA VAL A 47 10.71 -2.14 -3.10
C VAL A 47 11.54 -2.69 -1.94
N PRO A 48 12.33 -3.78 -2.15
CA PRO A 48 13.30 -4.22 -1.16
C PRO A 48 14.29 -3.11 -0.81
N ASP A 49 14.57 -2.96 0.47
CA ASP A 49 15.48 -1.95 1.01
C ASP A 49 16.84 -1.92 0.31
N HIS A 50 17.43 -3.10 0.10
CA HIS A 50 18.75 -3.24 -0.53
C HIS A 50 18.76 -2.87 -2.02
N LEU A 51 17.59 -2.75 -2.65
CA LEU A 51 17.45 -2.35 -4.05
C LEU A 51 17.03 -0.88 -4.22
N LEU A 52 16.74 -0.14 -3.15
CA LEU A 52 16.24 1.24 -3.24
C LEU A 52 17.08 2.12 -4.17
N THR A 53 18.41 2.11 -4.02
CA THR A 53 19.30 2.89 -4.89
C THR A 53 19.28 2.44 -6.36
N ALA A 54 19.09 1.14 -6.61
CA ALA A 54 18.91 0.64 -7.98
C ALA A 54 17.56 1.09 -8.55
N SER A 55 16.50 1.08 -7.73
CA SER A 55 15.16 1.55 -8.09
C SER A 55 15.17 3.03 -8.44
N GLU A 56 15.86 3.87 -7.67
CA GLU A 56 16.02 5.29 -7.99
C GLU A 56 16.65 5.50 -9.36
N LYS A 57 17.73 4.76 -9.67
CA LYS A 57 18.43 4.86 -10.96
C LYS A 57 17.52 4.41 -12.11
N ALA A 58 16.77 3.34 -11.92
CA ALA A 58 15.83 2.83 -12.92
C ALA A 58 14.72 3.85 -13.23
N LEU A 59 14.25 4.62 -12.24
CA LEU A 59 13.23 5.64 -12.47
C LEU A 59 13.79 6.96 -13.03
N LYS A 60 15.01 7.36 -12.63
CA LYS A 60 15.65 8.61 -13.09
C LYS A 60 15.90 8.67 -14.60
N VAL A 61 15.94 7.52 -15.29
CA VAL A 61 16.10 7.46 -16.75
C VAL A 61 14.79 7.59 -17.52
N LEU A 62 13.64 7.61 -16.84
CA LEU A 62 12.34 7.73 -17.50
C LEU A 62 12.08 9.19 -17.92
N PRO A 63 11.76 9.46 -19.20
CA PRO A 63 11.69 10.83 -19.73
C PRO A 63 10.54 11.67 -19.16
N ARG A 64 9.51 11.02 -18.59
CA ARG A 64 8.37 11.69 -17.95
C ARG A 64 8.57 11.99 -16.47
N LEU A 65 9.72 11.62 -15.91
CA LEU A 65 10.04 11.85 -14.52
C LEU A 65 11.17 12.85 -14.40
N SER A 66 11.05 13.75 -13.44
CA SER A 66 12.05 14.76 -13.12
C SER A 66 12.44 14.68 -11.65
N PRO A 67 13.72 14.93 -11.31
CA PRO A 67 14.15 15.04 -9.92
C PRO A 67 13.31 16.06 -9.15
N CYS A 68 13.10 15.81 -7.86
CA CYS A 68 12.43 16.77 -7.00
C CYS A 68 13.10 18.16 -7.09
N PRO A 69 12.37 19.22 -7.47
CA PRO A 69 12.94 20.55 -7.65
C PRO A 69 13.36 21.17 -6.32
N SER A 70 12.78 20.74 -5.20
CA SER A 70 13.07 21.26 -3.87
C SER A 70 12.82 20.22 -2.78
N PRO A 71 13.79 19.31 -2.53
CA PRO A 71 13.60 18.21 -1.59
C PRO A 71 13.19 18.63 -0.17
N LYS A 72 13.60 19.82 0.28
CA LYS A 72 13.31 20.34 1.63
C LYS A 72 11.93 20.95 1.79
N THR A 73 11.29 21.37 0.70
CA THR A 73 10.00 22.08 0.73
C THR A 73 8.93 21.34 -0.06
N CYS A 74 9.27 20.20 -0.67
CA CYS A 74 8.32 19.38 -1.40
C CYS A 74 7.29 18.77 -0.44
N LEU A 75 6.01 18.91 -0.77
CA LEU A 75 4.90 18.33 -0.01
C LEU A 75 4.95 16.79 0.04
N ALA A 76 5.59 16.15 -0.94
CA ALA A 76 5.79 14.70 -0.92
C ALA A 76 6.73 14.24 0.20
N SER A 77 7.64 15.11 0.67
CA SER A 77 8.61 14.81 1.73
C SER A 77 8.42 15.67 2.99
N SER A 78 7.31 16.39 3.10
CA SER A 78 7.04 17.26 4.24
C SER A 78 6.95 16.46 5.55
N PRO A 79 7.56 16.91 6.65
CA PRO A 79 7.39 16.28 7.96
C PRO A 79 5.96 16.43 8.50
N ASP A 80 5.22 17.44 8.04
CA ASP A 80 3.83 17.69 8.46
C ASP A 80 2.80 16.86 7.67
N ARG A 81 3.27 15.97 6.79
CA ARG A 81 2.40 15.12 5.98
C ARG A 81 1.67 14.12 6.90
N PRO A 82 0.34 13.92 6.73
CA PRO A 82 -0.41 12.96 7.54
C PRO A 82 -0.09 11.49 7.18
N THR A 83 0.50 11.26 6.00
CA THR A 83 0.90 9.94 5.50
C THR A 83 2.42 9.75 5.60
N PRO A 84 2.90 8.49 5.72
CA PRO A 84 4.33 8.21 5.65
C PRO A 84 4.96 8.82 4.40
N PRO A 85 6.09 9.53 4.50
CA PRO A 85 6.78 10.02 3.32
C PRO A 85 7.46 8.85 2.58
N PRO A 86 7.54 8.87 1.23
CA PRO A 86 8.33 7.91 0.50
C PRO A 86 9.83 8.14 0.80
N ALA A 87 10.60 7.05 0.81
CA ALA A 87 12.05 7.10 0.95
C ALA A 87 12.73 7.82 -0.23
N PHE A 88 12.10 7.80 -1.40
CA PHE A 88 12.52 8.55 -2.58
C PHE A 88 11.30 8.92 -3.44
N HIS A 89 11.33 10.07 -4.11
CA HIS A 89 10.30 10.41 -5.08
C HIS A 89 10.84 11.20 -6.29
N LEU A 90 10.10 11.13 -7.39
CA LEU A 90 10.27 11.94 -8.59
C LEU A 90 8.95 12.65 -8.93
N HIS A 91 9.02 13.78 -9.61
CA HIS A 91 7.84 14.49 -10.10
C HIS A 91 7.53 14.06 -11.52
N ILE A 92 6.25 13.86 -11.82
CA ILE A 92 5.82 13.65 -13.19
C ILE A 92 5.87 15.01 -13.90
N THR A 93 6.57 15.08 -15.03
CA THR A 93 6.78 16.33 -15.76
C THR A 93 5.44 16.97 -16.14
N ASN A 94 5.28 18.26 -15.84
CA ASN A 94 4.05 19.04 -16.04
C ASN A 94 2.83 18.55 -15.22
N SER A 95 3.08 17.92 -14.06
CA SER A 95 2.06 17.43 -13.15
C SER A 95 2.42 17.74 -11.70
N GLU A 96 1.41 17.88 -10.84
CA GLU A 96 1.59 17.93 -9.39
C GLU A 96 1.78 16.53 -8.77
N LEU A 97 1.59 15.48 -9.56
CA LEU A 97 1.73 14.10 -9.13
C LEU A 97 3.19 13.67 -9.01
N THR A 98 3.44 12.79 -8.05
CA THR A 98 4.76 12.18 -7.84
C THR A 98 4.74 10.68 -8.06
N VAL A 99 5.91 10.12 -8.38
CA VAL A 99 6.19 8.69 -8.24
C VAL A 99 7.01 8.48 -6.97
N GLY A 100 6.49 7.72 -6.02
CA GLY A 100 7.13 7.45 -4.73
C GLY A 100 7.66 6.02 -4.60
N LEU A 101 8.81 5.87 -3.95
CA LEU A 101 9.38 4.57 -3.55
C LEU A 101 9.39 4.47 -2.02
N TYR A 102 8.80 3.40 -1.51
CA TYR A 102 8.75 3.06 -0.09
C TYR A 102 9.63 1.85 0.20
N ARG A 103 10.29 1.87 1.36
CA ARG A 103 11.03 0.70 1.82
C ARG A 103 10.06 -0.39 2.26
N GLN A 104 10.40 -1.63 1.94
CA GLN A 104 9.65 -2.78 2.44
C GLN A 104 9.69 -2.83 3.97
N SER A 105 10.85 -2.58 4.58
CA SER A 105 11.00 -2.58 6.06
C SER A 105 10.13 -1.53 6.78
N GLU A 106 9.67 -0.50 6.08
CA GLU A 106 8.83 0.55 6.63
C GLU A 106 7.33 0.34 6.33
N THR A 107 7.01 -0.54 5.38
CA THR A 107 5.64 -0.65 4.83
C THR A 107 5.06 -2.06 4.96
N LEU A 108 5.82 -3.09 4.60
CA LEU A 108 5.40 -4.50 4.51
C LEU A 108 6.41 -5.42 5.23
N TRP A 109 6.91 -4.99 6.39
CA TRP A 109 8.00 -5.67 7.12
C TRP A 109 7.62 -7.02 7.71
N PHE A 110 6.32 -7.31 7.80
CA PHE A 110 5.78 -8.59 8.25
C PHE A 110 5.75 -9.65 7.13
N LEU A 111 6.03 -9.26 5.88
CA LEU A 111 6.12 -10.18 4.74
C LEU A 111 7.58 -10.59 4.48
N PRO A 112 7.81 -11.77 3.87
CA PRO A 112 9.12 -12.12 3.32
C PRO A 112 9.63 -11.06 2.34
N THR A 113 10.95 -10.88 2.26
CA THR A 113 11.57 -9.94 1.32
C THR A 113 11.05 -10.15 -0.10
N LEU A 114 10.63 -9.06 -0.77
CA LEU A 114 10.19 -9.14 -2.16
C LEU A 114 11.37 -9.65 -3.02
N ASN A 115 11.10 -10.63 -3.86
CA ASN A 115 12.13 -11.34 -4.62
C ASN A 115 11.74 -11.49 -6.08
N ASP A 116 12.60 -12.14 -6.84
CA ASP A 116 12.52 -12.28 -8.30
C ASP A 116 11.21 -12.89 -8.81
N SER A 117 10.43 -13.57 -7.97
CA SER A 117 9.09 -14.07 -8.35
C SER A 117 8.14 -12.94 -8.77
N LEU A 118 8.41 -11.69 -8.38
CA LEU A 118 7.58 -10.52 -8.71
C LEU A 118 8.09 -9.73 -9.93
N VAL A 119 9.29 -10.02 -10.44
CA VAL A 119 9.90 -9.30 -11.56
C VAL A 119 9.21 -9.63 -12.89
N ARG A 120 8.74 -10.87 -13.04
CA ARG A 120 7.96 -11.33 -14.20
C ARG A 120 6.65 -11.94 -13.71
N PRO A 121 5.74 -11.10 -13.23
CA PRO A 121 4.61 -11.58 -12.48
C PRO A 121 3.65 -12.35 -13.40
N ASP A 122 3.38 -13.60 -13.00
CA ASP A 122 2.45 -14.53 -13.63
C ASP A 122 1.41 -14.87 -12.56
N ALA A 123 0.13 -14.62 -12.85
CA ALA A 123 -0.96 -14.80 -11.89
C ALA A 123 -0.99 -16.21 -11.26
N SER A 124 -0.55 -17.24 -12.00
CA SER A 124 -0.51 -18.62 -11.52
C SER A 124 0.65 -18.94 -10.57
N LYS A 125 1.64 -18.04 -10.44
CA LYS A 125 2.90 -18.24 -9.71
C LYS A 125 3.19 -17.15 -8.69
N LEU A 126 2.27 -16.19 -8.51
CA LEU A 126 2.46 -15.16 -7.51
C LEU A 126 2.48 -15.76 -6.10
N PRO A 127 3.36 -15.26 -5.21
CA PRO A 127 3.32 -15.66 -3.81
C PRO A 127 1.95 -15.33 -3.18
N PRO A 128 1.48 -16.14 -2.21
CA PRO A 128 0.14 -16.02 -1.64
C PRO A 128 -0.31 -14.61 -1.19
N PRO A 129 0.56 -13.73 -0.64
CA PRO A 129 0.16 -12.38 -0.22
C PRO A 129 -0.23 -11.42 -1.35
N PHE A 130 0.02 -11.77 -2.61
CA PHE A 130 -0.08 -10.87 -3.75
C PHE A 130 -1.09 -11.35 -4.81
N LEU A 131 -1.56 -10.40 -5.61
CA LEU A 131 -2.32 -10.63 -6.84
C LEU A 131 -1.92 -9.61 -7.91
N LEU A 132 -2.43 -9.78 -9.13
CA LEU A 132 -2.28 -8.76 -10.18
C LEU A 132 -3.38 -7.71 -10.06
N ALA A 133 -3.07 -6.43 -10.31
CA ALA A 133 -4.04 -5.35 -10.32
C ALA A 133 -5.18 -5.55 -11.34
N GLN A 134 -4.97 -6.43 -12.32
CA GLN A 134 -5.95 -6.88 -13.32
C GLN A 134 -6.87 -8.01 -12.81
N THR A 135 -6.56 -8.62 -11.66
CA THR A 135 -7.34 -9.71 -11.08
C THR A 135 -8.42 -9.13 -10.18
N SER A 136 -9.68 -9.42 -10.53
CA SER A 136 -10.81 -9.12 -9.65
C SER A 136 -10.71 -9.97 -8.38
N PRO A 137 -10.80 -9.37 -7.17
CA PRO A 137 -10.93 -10.15 -5.95
C PRO A 137 -12.22 -11.00 -5.98
N PRO A 138 -12.21 -12.18 -5.35
CA PRO A 138 -13.43 -12.95 -5.16
C PRO A 138 -14.44 -12.14 -4.33
N SER A 139 -15.71 -12.17 -4.74
CA SER A 139 -16.82 -11.57 -3.99
C SER A 139 -17.47 -12.65 -3.14
N HIS A 140 -17.41 -12.49 -1.82
CA HIS A 140 -17.95 -13.46 -0.86
C HIS A 140 -19.45 -13.25 -0.58
N ASN A 141 -20.01 -12.09 -0.95
CA ASN A 141 -21.40 -11.70 -0.65
C ASN A 141 -22.32 -11.68 -1.88
N GLY A 142 -21.90 -12.26 -3.01
CA GLY A 142 -22.70 -12.25 -4.26
C GLY A 142 -22.90 -10.86 -4.86
N ALA A 143 -22.13 -9.86 -4.40
CA ALA A 143 -22.14 -8.51 -4.93
C ALA A 143 -21.66 -8.49 -6.40
N PRO A 144 -22.31 -7.71 -7.28
CA PRO A 144 -22.00 -7.72 -8.71
C PRO A 144 -20.69 -6.97 -9.03
N ALA A 145 -19.94 -7.56 -9.96
CA ALA A 145 -18.78 -7.05 -10.69
C ALA A 145 -17.52 -6.66 -9.89
N ALA A 146 -16.38 -6.79 -10.57
CA ALA A 146 -15.06 -6.40 -10.07
C ALA A 146 -15.06 -4.95 -9.54
N PRO A 147 -14.27 -4.64 -8.50
CA PRO A 147 -14.16 -3.27 -8.02
C PRO A 147 -13.77 -2.34 -9.18
N PRO A 148 -14.34 -1.12 -9.25
CA PRO A 148 -14.22 -0.24 -10.40
C PRO A 148 -12.79 0.21 -10.73
N GLY A 149 -11.82 -0.07 -9.86
CA GLY A 149 -10.41 0.25 -10.08
C GLY A 149 -9.52 -0.93 -10.47
N VAL A 150 -10.06 -2.12 -10.74
CA VAL A 150 -9.30 -3.22 -11.36
C VAL A 150 -8.81 -2.78 -12.73
N PHE A 151 -7.52 -3.00 -13.00
CA PHE A 151 -6.90 -2.58 -14.25
C PHE A 151 -7.45 -3.39 -15.43
N LYS A 152 -7.57 -2.74 -16.59
CA LYS A 152 -8.11 -3.39 -17.80
C LYS A 152 -7.13 -4.43 -18.35
N SER A 153 -7.69 -5.51 -18.89
CA SER A 153 -6.93 -6.56 -19.59
C SER A 153 -6.21 -5.98 -20.81
N GLY A 154 -4.89 -6.24 -20.92
CA GLY A 154 -4.04 -5.81 -22.04
C GLY A 154 -2.85 -4.95 -21.64
N GLU A 155 -2.81 -4.46 -20.40
CA GLU A 155 -1.67 -3.73 -19.85
C GLU A 155 -0.61 -4.65 -19.27
N GLN A 156 0.59 -4.10 -19.03
CA GLN A 156 1.63 -4.85 -18.35
C GLN A 156 1.20 -5.20 -16.92
N PRO A 157 1.55 -6.39 -16.42
CA PRO A 157 1.08 -6.87 -15.13
C PRO A 157 1.67 -6.03 -13.99
N VAL A 158 0.81 -5.60 -13.07
CA VAL A 158 1.19 -4.85 -11.86
C VAL A 158 0.84 -5.67 -10.64
N VAL A 159 1.82 -5.89 -9.77
CA VAL A 159 1.62 -6.64 -8.53
C VAL A 159 1.05 -5.73 -7.45
N VAL A 160 0.04 -6.19 -6.72
CA VAL A 160 -0.56 -5.52 -5.56
C VAL A 160 -0.67 -6.51 -4.38
N PRO A 161 -0.65 -6.05 -3.12
CA PRO A 161 -1.04 -6.89 -1.99
C PRO A 161 -2.53 -7.22 -2.06
N LYS A 162 -2.91 -8.39 -1.53
CA LYS A 162 -4.32 -8.75 -1.30
C LYS A 162 -4.95 -7.82 -0.25
N ALA A 163 -6.29 -7.77 -0.22
CA ALA A 163 -7.05 -6.92 0.69
C ALA A 163 -6.72 -7.18 2.18
N HIS A 164 -6.60 -8.44 2.60
CA HIS A 164 -6.24 -8.77 3.99
C HIS A 164 -4.81 -8.32 4.33
N VAL A 165 -3.87 -8.38 3.37
CA VAL A 165 -2.49 -7.88 3.55
C VAL A 165 -2.48 -6.36 3.67
N LEU A 166 -3.31 -5.67 2.89
CA LEU A 166 -3.49 -4.22 2.98
C LEU A 166 -4.05 -3.83 4.36
N LEU A 167 -5.07 -4.55 4.85
CA LEU A 167 -5.63 -4.34 6.18
C LEU A 167 -4.59 -4.60 7.28
N GLU A 168 -3.87 -5.72 7.21
CA GLU A 168 -2.79 -6.05 8.14
C GLU A 168 -1.71 -4.95 8.16
N ALA A 169 -1.32 -4.42 7.00
CA ALA A 169 -0.36 -3.33 6.92
C ALA A 169 -0.88 -2.10 7.67
N PHE A 170 -2.13 -1.68 7.48
CA PHE A 170 -2.67 -0.53 8.20
C PHE A 170 -2.85 -0.78 9.70
N LEU A 171 -3.27 -1.97 10.13
CA LEU A 171 -3.31 -2.34 11.54
C LEU A 171 -1.92 -2.21 12.17
N ARG A 172 -0.89 -2.77 11.53
CA ARG A 172 0.49 -2.71 12.04
C ARG A 172 1.07 -1.30 12.03
N ILE A 173 0.79 -0.50 10.99
CA ILE A 173 1.22 0.91 10.93
C ILE A 173 0.53 1.73 12.03
N TYR A 174 -0.76 1.52 12.27
CA TYR A 174 -1.48 2.20 13.35
C TYR A 174 -0.82 1.97 14.71
N LEU A 175 -0.45 0.72 15.00
CA LEU A 175 0.18 0.36 16.27
C LEU A 175 1.60 0.93 16.39
N ARG A 176 2.40 0.81 15.33
CA ARG A 176 3.78 1.32 15.32
C ARG A 176 3.84 2.84 15.48
N ASP A 177 2.91 3.55 14.86
CA ASP A 177 2.89 5.02 14.83
C ASP A 177 1.75 5.59 15.71
N ALA A 178 1.40 4.88 16.78
CA ALA A 178 0.37 5.29 17.72
C ALA A 178 0.70 6.67 18.33
N GLY A 179 -0.29 7.58 18.37
CA GLY A 179 -0.10 8.94 18.86
C GLY A 179 0.53 9.91 17.85
N ARG A 180 0.97 9.42 16.67
CA ARG A 180 1.50 10.25 15.58
C ARG A 180 0.45 10.45 14.49
N HIS A 181 0.65 11.46 13.63
CA HIS A 181 -0.23 11.71 12.48
C HIS A 181 -0.36 10.49 11.55
N ILE A 182 0.73 9.74 11.37
CA ILE A 182 0.76 8.50 10.58
C ILE A 182 -0.18 7.44 11.16
N GLY A 183 -0.20 7.27 12.49
CA GLY A 183 -1.13 6.37 13.14
C GLY A 183 -2.58 6.80 12.92
N ALA A 184 -2.88 8.09 13.11
CA ALA A 184 -4.23 8.62 12.85
C ALA A 184 -4.68 8.36 11.39
N PHE A 185 -3.78 8.56 10.42
CA PHE A 185 -4.03 8.23 9.01
C PHE A 185 -4.30 6.73 8.81
N ALA A 186 -3.47 5.85 9.39
CA ALA A 186 -3.67 4.41 9.28
C ALA A 186 -5.02 3.96 9.86
N MET A 187 -5.47 4.59 10.96
CA MET A 187 -6.82 4.36 11.50
C MET A 187 -7.93 4.76 10.52
N SER A 188 -7.79 5.90 9.83
CA SER A 188 -8.72 6.27 8.76
C SER A 188 -8.72 5.26 7.61
N MET A 189 -7.55 4.73 7.25
CA MET A 189 -7.45 3.71 6.20
C MET A 189 -8.07 2.37 6.61
N ILE A 190 -7.97 1.96 7.88
CA ILE A 190 -8.69 0.79 8.41
C ILE A 190 -10.20 0.96 8.20
N GLY A 191 -10.76 2.12 8.58
CA GLY A 191 -12.18 2.40 8.36
C GLY A 191 -12.60 2.44 6.89
N TYR A 192 -11.72 2.85 5.97
CA TYR A 192 -11.99 2.77 4.53
C TYR A 192 -11.93 1.35 3.98
N VAL A 193 -11.03 0.51 4.48
CA VAL A 193 -11.02 -0.92 4.14
C VAL A 193 -12.29 -1.58 4.65
N GLU A 194 -12.73 -1.28 5.87
CA GLU A 194 -14.00 -1.75 6.41
C GLU A 194 -15.17 -1.35 5.49
N MET A 195 -15.33 -0.06 5.22
CA MET A 195 -16.47 0.50 4.47
C MET A 195 -16.54 0.08 3.00
N TYR A 196 -15.40 -0.02 2.30
CA TYR A 196 -15.39 -0.19 0.84
C TYR A 196 -14.86 -1.53 0.37
N VAL A 197 -14.36 -2.37 1.27
CA VAL A 197 -13.79 -3.67 0.92
C VAL A 197 -14.44 -4.78 1.71
N ASP A 198 -14.53 -4.64 3.03
CA ASP A 198 -15.15 -5.63 3.90
C ASP A 198 -16.68 -5.66 3.75
N GLU A 199 -17.36 -4.51 3.89
CA GLU A 199 -18.83 -4.43 3.72
C GLU A 199 -19.30 -4.90 2.34
N ASP A 200 -18.48 -4.70 1.31
CA ASP A 200 -18.73 -5.15 -0.07
C ASP A 200 -18.38 -6.65 -0.31
N GLY A 201 -17.85 -7.33 0.71
CA GLY A 201 -17.51 -8.75 0.65
C GLY A 201 -16.28 -9.08 -0.20
N LEU A 202 -15.36 -8.11 -0.36
CA LEU A 202 -14.10 -8.24 -1.11
C LEU A 202 -12.90 -8.55 -0.21
N LEU A 203 -13.11 -8.56 1.12
CA LEU A 203 -12.11 -8.91 2.12
C LEU A 203 -12.36 -10.34 2.63
N ASP A 204 -11.36 -11.20 2.46
CA ASP A 204 -11.29 -12.47 3.19
C ASP A 204 -10.61 -12.24 4.53
N VAL A 205 -11.42 -12.05 5.58
CA VAL A 205 -10.94 -11.76 6.94
C VAL A 205 -10.25 -12.97 7.58
N ASP A 206 -10.56 -14.18 7.14
CA ASP A 206 -9.97 -15.41 7.71
C ASP A 206 -8.49 -15.60 7.34
N GLU A 207 -8.04 -14.91 6.29
CA GLU A 207 -6.62 -14.86 5.90
C GLU A 207 -5.79 -13.91 6.79
N LEU A 208 -6.40 -13.09 7.65
CA LEU A 208 -5.66 -12.32 8.63
C LEU A 208 -5.06 -13.24 9.71
N PRO A 209 -3.78 -13.06 10.09
CA PRO A 209 -3.20 -13.85 11.17
C PRO A 209 -3.76 -13.41 12.53
N GLU A 210 -3.82 -14.32 13.49
CA GLU A 210 -4.04 -13.95 14.90
C GLU A 210 -2.81 -13.22 15.47
N PRO A 211 -2.99 -12.25 16.38
CA PRO A 211 -4.25 -11.77 16.99
C PRO A 211 -5.00 -10.70 16.17
N LEU A 212 -4.54 -10.36 14.96
CA LEU A 212 -5.09 -9.26 14.16
C LEU A 212 -6.53 -9.54 13.72
N ARG A 213 -6.84 -10.78 13.33
CA ARG A 213 -8.19 -11.19 12.93
C ARG A 213 -9.21 -10.96 14.04
N SER A 214 -8.98 -11.53 15.22
CA SER A 214 -9.89 -11.37 16.37
C SER A 214 -10.01 -9.90 16.78
N SER A 215 -8.89 -9.17 16.78
CA SER A 215 -8.87 -7.75 17.16
C SER A 215 -9.63 -6.88 16.14
N TYR A 216 -9.52 -7.17 14.85
CA TYR A 216 -10.29 -6.46 13.83
C TYR A 216 -11.79 -6.70 13.99
N ALA A 217 -12.22 -7.94 14.28
CA ALA A 217 -13.62 -8.23 14.58
C ALA A 217 -14.14 -7.44 15.78
N GLU A 218 -13.36 -7.33 16.87
CA GLU A 218 -13.73 -6.49 18.02
C GLU A 218 -13.82 -4.99 17.67
N LEU A 219 -12.92 -4.50 16.81
CA LEU A 219 -12.91 -3.11 16.38
C LEU A 219 -14.21 -2.75 15.65
N LYS A 220 -14.67 -3.63 14.75
CA LYS A 220 -15.92 -3.46 14.00
C LYS A 220 -17.16 -3.39 14.90
N LEU A 221 -17.18 -4.15 15.99
CA LEU A 221 -18.29 -4.11 16.94
C LEU A 221 -18.37 -2.77 17.69
N GLY A 222 -17.25 -2.05 17.82
CA GLY A 222 -17.21 -0.73 18.45
C GLY A 222 -17.51 -0.72 19.94
N GLU A 223 -17.58 -1.88 20.60
CA GLU A 223 -17.95 -2.01 22.01
C GLU A 223 -16.84 -1.54 22.97
N LYS A 224 -15.58 -1.60 22.51
CA LYS A 224 -14.38 -1.29 23.29
C LYS A 224 -13.85 0.09 22.89
N PRO A 225 -13.51 0.99 23.84
CA PRO A 225 -12.86 2.25 23.51
C PRO A 225 -11.56 2.03 22.71
N LEU A 226 -11.32 2.83 21.67
CA LEU A 226 -10.18 2.66 20.75
C LEU A 226 -8.83 2.57 21.47
N ARG A 227 -8.64 3.36 22.54
CA ARG A 227 -7.41 3.31 23.37
C ARG A 227 -7.23 1.95 24.05
N GLN A 228 -8.31 1.38 24.57
CA GLN A 228 -8.29 0.06 25.21
C GLN A 228 -8.02 -1.03 24.17
N TRP A 229 -8.73 -0.98 23.03
CA TRP A 229 -8.53 -1.89 21.91
C TRP A 229 -7.07 -1.92 21.45
N ARG A 230 -6.47 -0.74 21.24
CA ARG A 230 -5.06 -0.60 20.87
C ARG A 230 -4.14 -1.26 21.90
N THR A 231 -4.36 -0.98 23.18
CA THR A 231 -3.53 -1.52 24.28
C THR A 231 -3.57 -3.04 24.30
N ASP A 232 -4.76 -3.62 24.13
CA ASP A 232 -4.93 -5.08 24.11
C ASP A 232 -4.23 -5.72 22.90
N LEU A 233 -4.35 -5.11 21.71
CA LEU A 233 -3.72 -5.62 20.50
C LEU A 233 -2.18 -5.47 20.54
N THR A 234 -1.65 -4.34 21.02
CA THR A 234 -0.20 -4.15 21.23
C THR A 234 0.37 -5.24 22.15
N ARG A 235 -0.32 -5.52 23.25
CA ARG A 235 0.05 -6.59 24.19
C ARG A 235 0.02 -7.96 23.53
N ALA A 236 -1.02 -8.26 22.75
CA ALA A 236 -1.18 -9.54 22.08
C ALA A 236 -0.09 -9.79 21.02
N LEU A 237 0.38 -8.74 20.35
CA LEU A 237 1.49 -8.80 19.39
C LEU A 237 2.88 -8.78 20.03
N GLN A 238 2.97 -8.72 21.37
CA GLN A 238 4.24 -8.60 22.10
C GLN A 238 5.10 -7.41 21.64
N MET A 239 4.46 -6.34 21.17
CA MET A 239 5.16 -5.12 20.80
C MET A 239 5.50 -4.34 22.07
N SER A 240 6.69 -3.73 22.14
CA SER A 240 7.00 -2.78 23.22
C SER A 240 6.05 -1.58 23.10
N GLU A 241 5.40 -1.22 24.21
CA GLU A 241 4.86 0.14 24.34
C GLU A 241 6.06 1.05 24.49
N ASP A 242 6.52 1.66 23.39
CA ASP A 242 7.47 2.76 23.51
C ASP A 242 6.74 3.90 24.25
N GLU A 243 7.11 4.09 25.52
CA GLU A 243 6.63 5.16 26.40
C GLU A 243 7.14 6.53 25.90
N ASP A 244 6.67 6.99 24.75
CA ASP A 244 6.90 8.37 24.32
C ASP A 244 5.69 9.24 24.67
N GLY A 245 5.77 9.77 25.91
CA GLY A 245 5.27 11.05 26.43
C GLY A 245 4.04 11.74 25.82
N TRP A 246 3.02 11.87 26.68
CA TRP A 246 2.03 12.96 26.83
C TRP A 246 1.50 13.69 25.59
#